data_AF-A0A0F9PDQ8-F1
#
_entry.id   AF-A0A0F9PDQ8-F1
#
_cell.length_a   1.000
_cell.length_b   1.000
_cell.length_c   1.000
_cell.angle_alpha   90.00
_cell.angle_beta   90.00
_cell.angle_gamma   90.00
#
_symmetry.space_group_name_H-M   'P 1'
#
loop_
_entity.id
_entity.type
_entity.pdbx_description
1 polymer ?
#
loop_
_entity_poly.entity_id
_entity_poly.type
_entity_poly.pdbx_seq_one_letter_code
_entity_poly.pdbx_strand_id
1 'polypeptide(L)'
;MEELTEKIAEWLGFTIGEYPEPRLTPDEKAWYDPKGMFFSGFKHFMDFPNDIDACFRYIDPQLYKGMTYGDYRNFMQKWLDSFTRGDAEYLHEPALALCRAVEKLIDGENAPTSKIPTHCKQIGGSESSALGR
;
A
#
# COMPACT_ATOMS: atom_id res chain seq x y z
N MET A 1 -6.66 12.26 3.66
CA MET A 1 -5.46 12.04 2.81
C MET A 1 -4.44 11.25 3.60
N GLU A 2 -4.08 11.68 4.81
CA GLU A 2 -3.21 10.92 5.73
C GLU A 2 -3.71 9.49 5.99
N GLU A 3 -4.99 9.31 6.32
CA GLU A 3 -5.60 7.98 6.52
C GLU A 3 -5.47 7.05 5.30
N LEU A 4 -5.56 7.61 4.08
CA LEU A 4 -5.42 6.85 2.84
C LEU A 4 -3.97 6.41 2.63
N THR A 5 -3.02 7.31 2.89
CA THR A 5 -1.59 7.04 2.82
C THR A 5 -1.19 5.95 3.84
N GLU A 6 -1.66 6.06 5.07
CA GLU A 6 -1.42 5.06 6.13
C GLU A 6 -1.96 3.68 5.75
N LYS A 7 -3.20 3.61 5.29
CA LYS A 7 -3.85 2.37 4.87
C LYS A 7 -3.08 1.67 3.74
N ILE A 8 -2.63 2.44 2.76
CA ILE A 8 -1.81 1.92 1.65
C ILE A 8 -0.44 1.48 2.17
N ALA A 9 0.20 2.25 3.05
CA ALA A 9 1.48 1.89 3.65
C ALA A 9 1.39 0.57 4.42
N GLU A 10 0.35 0.39 5.25
CA GLU A 10 0.12 -0.85 5.98
C GLU A 10 -0.08 -2.04 5.01
N TRP A 11 -0.88 -1.87 3.96
CA TRP A 11 -1.09 -2.89 2.93
C TRP A 11 0.20 -3.28 2.18
N LEU A 12 1.09 -2.32 1.96
CA LEU A 12 2.42 -2.55 1.38
C LEU A 12 3.39 -3.24 2.35
N GLY A 13 3.04 -3.35 3.64
CA GLY A 13 3.84 -4.01 4.67
C GLY A 13 4.76 -3.08 5.46
N PHE A 14 4.54 -1.76 5.40
CA PHE A 14 5.21 -0.82 6.30
C PHE A 14 4.70 -0.99 7.74
N THR A 15 5.58 -0.77 8.72
CA THR A 15 5.20 -0.76 10.13
C THR A 15 4.75 0.64 10.50
N ILE A 16 3.47 0.81 10.83
CA ILE A 16 2.94 2.11 11.29
C ILE A 16 3.42 2.37 12.72
N GLY A 17 4.03 3.53 12.97
CA GLY A 17 4.44 3.91 14.31
C GLY A 17 5.45 5.05 14.36
N GLU A 18 5.78 5.48 15.57
CA GLU A 18 6.84 6.45 15.79
C GLU A 18 8.20 5.80 15.52
N TYR A 19 9.03 6.48 14.72
CA TYR A 19 10.39 6.04 14.44
C TYR A 19 11.18 5.96 15.76
N PRO A 20 11.77 4.81 16.13
CA PRO A 20 12.61 4.72 17.31
C PRO A 20 13.93 5.45 17.04
N GLU A 21 13.97 6.74 17.38
CA GLU A 21 15.12 7.65 17.32
C GLU A 21 15.66 8.02 15.92
N PRO A 22 16.35 9.18 15.76
CA PRO A 22 16.58 9.80 14.47
C PRO A 22 17.79 9.16 13.79
N ARG A 23 17.62 7.97 13.23
CA ARG A 23 18.64 7.37 12.37
C ARG A 23 18.28 7.58 10.93
N LEU A 24 19.07 8.50 10.36
CA LEU A 24 19.05 8.99 8.99
C LEU A 24 17.78 9.82 8.77
N THR A 25 17.95 11.14 8.55
CA THR A 25 17.15 11.76 7.49
C THR A 25 17.31 10.82 6.31
N PRO A 26 16.27 10.05 5.95
CA PRO A 26 16.40 9.20 4.80
C PRO A 26 16.83 10.13 3.67
N ASP A 27 17.74 9.69 2.81
CA ASP A 27 18.11 10.50 1.67
C ASP A 27 16.80 10.70 0.91
N GLU A 28 16.34 11.94 0.70
CA GLU A 28 15.06 12.24 0.03
C GLU A 28 14.97 11.58 -1.36
N LYS A 29 16.09 11.10 -1.88
CA LYS A 29 16.21 10.38 -3.16
C LYS A 29 16.39 8.87 -3.03
N ALA A 30 16.55 8.34 -1.83
CA ALA A 30 16.70 6.90 -1.60
C ALA A 30 15.33 6.22 -1.47
N TRP A 31 15.12 5.21 -2.32
CA TRP A 31 13.94 4.35 -2.29
C TRP A 31 14.23 3.11 -1.43
N TYR A 32 13.32 2.76 -0.53
CA TYR A 32 13.53 1.71 0.49
C TYR A 32 12.66 0.47 0.23
N ASP A 33 12.96 -0.67 0.85
CA ASP A 33 12.05 -1.84 0.84
C ASP A 33 10.95 -1.61 1.88
N PRO A 34 9.65 -1.74 1.56
CA PRO A 34 8.56 -1.60 2.52
C PRO A 34 8.68 -2.48 3.76
N LYS A 35 9.23 -3.69 3.61
CA LYS A 35 9.31 -4.66 4.70
C LYS A 35 10.39 -4.24 5.70
N GLY A 36 9.97 -3.97 6.94
CA GLY A 36 10.86 -3.61 8.05
C GLY A 36 11.17 -2.12 8.13
N MET A 37 10.49 -1.28 7.34
CA MET A 37 10.57 0.18 7.46
C MET A 37 9.41 0.71 8.28
N PHE A 38 9.69 1.75 9.08
CA PHE A 38 8.69 2.47 9.86
C PHE A 38 8.06 3.58 9.02
N PHE A 39 6.73 3.64 9.04
CA PHE A 39 5.95 4.75 8.52
C PHE A 39 5.48 5.60 9.70
N SER A 40 6.03 6.80 9.84
CA SER A 40 5.46 7.85 10.67
C SER A 40 4.89 8.90 9.72
N GLY A 41 3.57 9.09 9.69
CA GLY A 41 2.84 9.96 8.74
C GLY A 41 3.29 11.44 8.67
N PHE A 42 4.38 11.80 9.35
CA PHE A 42 4.93 13.15 9.50
C PHE A 42 6.22 13.42 8.71
N LYS A 43 6.77 12.47 7.93
CA LYS A 43 7.92 12.76 7.05
C LYS A 43 7.64 12.36 5.61
N HIS A 44 7.80 13.37 4.75
CA HIS A 44 7.71 13.51 3.28
C HIS A 44 8.19 12.35 2.36
N PHE A 45 8.40 11.13 2.84
CA PHE A 45 8.97 10.05 2.05
C PHE A 45 7.97 9.35 1.12
N MET A 46 6.67 9.39 1.44
CA MET A 46 5.65 8.67 0.69
C MET A 46 4.32 9.39 0.81
N ASP A 47 4.13 10.41 -0.03
CA ASP A 47 2.83 11.07 -0.21
C ASP A 47 2.11 10.45 -1.41
N PHE A 48 1.70 9.18 -1.29
CA PHE A 48 1.10 8.42 -2.41
C PHE A 48 -0.03 9.15 -3.12
N PRO A 49 -0.97 9.83 -2.42
CA PRO A 49 -2.04 10.55 -3.09
C PRO A 49 -1.57 11.69 -4.01
N ASN A 50 -0.37 12.22 -3.80
CA ASN A 50 0.20 13.33 -4.57
C ASN A 50 1.44 12.93 -5.42
N ASP A 51 1.99 11.73 -5.23
CA ASP A 51 3.20 11.24 -5.90
C ASP A 51 2.93 9.96 -6.70
N ILE A 52 2.80 10.13 -8.01
CA ILE A 52 2.57 9.02 -8.95
C ILE A 52 3.81 8.11 -9.08
N ASP A 53 5.02 8.65 -8.91
CA ASP A 53 6.25 7.85 -8.96
C ASP A 53 6.33 6.93 -7.75
N ALA A 54 5.94 7.42 -6.56
CA ALA A 54 5.79 6.59 -5.37
C ALA A 54 4.75 5.47 -5.59
N CYS A 55 3.63 5.77 -6.26
CA CYS A 55 2.64 4.75 -6.60
C CYS A 55 3.22 3.67 -7.51
N PHE A 56 3.89 4.03 -8.62
CA PHE A 56 4.49 3.05 -9.51
C PHE A 56 5.66 2.29 -8.89
N ARG A 57 6.34 2.87 -7.91
CA ARG A 57 7.46 2.22 -7.22
C ARG A 57 6.97 1.14 -6.24
N TYR A 58 5.89 1.41 -5.52
CA TYR A 58 5.47 0.57 -4.39
C TYR A 58 4.17 -0.17 -4.65
N ILE A 59 3.14 0.52 -5.15
CA ILE A 59 1.80 -0.03 -5.36
C ILE A 59 1.80 -0.97 -6.57
N ASP A 60 2.32 -0.51 -7.72
CA ASP A 60 2.25 -1.30 -8.97
C ASP A 60 2.92 -2.69 -8.86
N PRO A 61 4.13 -2.83 -8.30
CA PRO A 61 4.74 -4.15 -8.11
C PRO A 61 3.95 -5.03 -7.15
N GLN A 62 3.29 -4.44 -6.15
CA GLN A 62 2.46 -5.19 -5.20
C GLN A 62 1.17 -5.69 -5.87
N LEU A 63 0.52 -4.86 -6.68
CA LEU A 63 -0.62 -5.26 -7.50
C LEU A 63 -0.24 -6.40 -8.46
N TYR A 64 0.88 -6.26 -9.16
CA TYR A 64 1.37 -7.28 -10.08
C TYR A 64 1.66 -8.63 -9.40
N LYS A 65 2.16 -8.61 -8.15
CA LYS A 65 2.38 -9.82 -7.34
C LYS A 65 1.08 -10.41 -6.78
N GLY A 66 0.11 -9.56 -6.42
CA GLY A 66 -1.12 -9.95 -5.73
C GLY A 66 -2.27 -10.38 -6.63
N MET A 67 -2.17 -10.15 -7.94
CA MET A 67 -3.24 -10.37 -8.92
C MET A 67 -2.79 -11.30 -10.05
N THR A 68 -3.74 -11.93 -10.74
CA THR A 68 -3.43 -12.56 -12.03
C THR A 68 -3.11 -11.48 -13.06
N TYR A 69 -2.33 -11.79 -14.11
CA TYR A 69 -2.03 -10.82 -15.16
C TYR A 69 -3.30 -10.23 -15.82
N GLY A 70 -4.35 -11.04 -15.97
CA GLY A 70 -5.64 -10.59 -16.50
C GLY A 70 -6.33 -9.59 -15.57
N ASP A 71 -6.36 -9.88 -14.27
CA ASP A 71 -6.96 -8.99 -13.25
C ASP A 71 -6.17 -7.69 -13.12
N TYR A 72 -4.83 -7.77 -13.09
CA TYR A 72 -3.94 -6.62 -13.08
C TYR A 72 -4.17 -5.71 -14.30
N ARG A 73 -4.21 -6.29 -15.52
CA ARG A 73 -4.46 -5.52 -16.75
C ARG A 73 -5.84 -4.86 -16.72
N ASN A 74 -6.86 -5.59 -16.27
CA ASN A 74 -8.22 -5.03 -16.15
C ASN A 74 -8.28 -3.91 -15.11
N PHE A 75 -7.59 -4.04 -13.99
CA PHE A 75 -7.47 -3.01 -12.97
C PHE A 75 -6.81 -1.75 -13.54
N MET A 76 -5.65 -1.89 -14.18
CA MET A 76 -4.91 -0.77 -14.77
C MET A 76 -5.70 -0.10 -15.90
N GLN A 77 -6.44 -0.87 -16.71
CA GLN A 77 -7.31 -0.31 -17.75
C GLN A 77 -8.47 0.48 -17.14
N LYS A 78 -9.12 -0.03 -16.09
CA LYS A 78 -10.20 0.70 -15.40
C LYS A 78 -9.70 1.98 -14.73
N TRP A 79 -8.53 1.93 -14.09
CA TRP A 79 -7.87 3.12 -13.57
C TRP A 79 -7.58 4.11 -14.71
N LEU A 80 -7.03 3.62 -15.83
CA LEU A 80 -6.76 4.45 -17.01
C LEU A 80 -8.04 5.10 -17.58
N ASP A 81 -9.11 4.33 -17.69
CA ASP A 81 -10.40 4.79 -18.19
C ASP A 81 -11.01 5.81 -17.22
N SER A 82 -10.82 5.65 -15.91
CA SER A 82 -11.35 6.56 -14.88
C SER A 82 -10.77 7.97 -14.98
N PHE A 83 -9.49 8.12 -15.36
CA PHE A 83 -8.90 9.43 -15.58
C PHE A 83 -9.07 9.96 -17.02
N THR A 84 -9.22 9.09 -18.03
CA THR A 84 -9.33 9.52 -19.43
C THR A 84 -10.74 9.83 -19.90
N ARG A 85 -11.78 9.27 -19.26
CA ARG A 85 -13.16 9.30 -19.79
C ARG A 85 -14.18 10.14 -19.00
N GLY A 86 -13.77 10.78 -17.92
CA GLY A 86 -14.58 11.85 -17.32
C GLY A 86 -15.03 11.57 -15.89
N ASP A 87 -14.26 12.14 -14.97
CA ASP A 87 -14.78 13.04 -13.94
C ASP A 87 -13.73 14.16 -13.81
N ALA A 88 -14.14 15.42 -13.94
CA ALA A 88 -13.23 16.58 -13.90
C ALA A 88 -12.41 16.69 -12.60
N GLU A 89 -12.83 15.95 -11.57
CA GLU A 89 -12.22 15.89 -10.24
C GLU A 89 -10.92 15.06 -10.20
N TYR A 90 -10.73 14.10 -11.12
CA TYR A 90 -9.55 13.20 -11.14
C TYR A 90 -8.61 13.41 -12.33
N LEU A 91 -8.98 14.26 -13.29
CA LEU A 91 -8.14 14.61 -14.45
C LEU A 91 -6.80 15.26 -14.06
N HIS A 92 -6.67 15.75 -12.82
CA HIS A 92 -5.48 16.43 -12.32
C HIS A 92 -4.67 15.63 -11.29
N GLU A 93 -5.17 14.48 -10.82
CA GLU A 93 -4.56 13.75 -9.69
C GLU A 93 -4.53 12.23 -9.95
N PRO A 94 -3.69 11.75 -10.90
CA PRO A 94 -3.60 10.33 -11.26
C PRO A 94 -3.15 9.45 -10.08
N ALA A 95 -2.34 10.00 -9.18
CA ALA A 95 -1.85 9.29 -8.00
C ALA A 95 -2.98 9.07 -6.98
N LEU A 96 -3.79 10.09 -6.69
CA LEU A 96 -4.98 9.96 -5.86
C LEU A 96 -5.98 8.96 -6.44
N ALA A 97 -6.25 9.03 -7.75
CA ALA A 97 -7.15 8.09 -8.42
C ALA A 97 -6.69 6.63 -8.26
N LEU A 98 -5.38 6.39 -8.38
CA LEU A 98 -4.79 5.07 -8.14
C LEU A 98 -4.93 4.66 -6.67
N CYS A 99 -4.61 5.54 -5.73
CA CYS A 99 -4.73 5.29 -4.30
C CYS A 99 -6.17 4.92 -3.90
N ARG A 100 -7.18 5.63 -4.42
CA ARG A 100 -8.60 5.32 -4.18
C ARG A 100 -9.03 4.00 -4.82
N ALA A 101 -8.50 3.65 -5.99
CA ALA A 101 -8.77 2.34 -6.59
C ALA A 101 -8.19 1.19 -5.76
N VAL A 102 -6.99 1.39 -5.20
CA VAL A 102 -6.32 0.45 -4.28
C VAL A 102 -7.06 0.36 -2.94
N GLU A 103 -7.53 1.48 -2.39
CA GLU A 103 -8.36 1.49 -1.18
C GLU A 103 -9.60 0.60 -1.34
N LYS A 104 -10.33 0.73 -2.46
CA LYS A 104 -11.47 -0.13 -2.78
C LYS A 104 -11.09 -1.61 -2.96
N LEU A 105 -9.86 -1.88 -3.41
CA LEU A 105 -9.33 -3.24 -3.51
C LEU A 105 -9.05 -3.81 -2.11
N ILE A 106 -8.45 -3.02 -1.21
CA ILE A 106 -8.17 -3.38 0.19
C ILE A 106 -9.47 -3.65 0.94
N ASP A 107 -10.49 -2.82 0.75
CA ASP A 107 -11.81 -2.96 1.39
C ASP A 107 -12.66 -4.11 0.82
N GLY A 108 -12.18 -4.75 -0.25
CA GLY A 108 -12.87 -5.88 -0.88
C GLY A 108 -14.02 -5.48 -1.82
N GLU A 109 -14.26 -4.19 -2.05
CA GLU A 109 -15.31 -3.70 -2.96
C GLU A 109 -15.04 -4.04 -4.43
N ASN A 110 -13.78 -4.35 -4.80
CA ASN A 110 -13.40 -4.78 -6.14
C ASN A 110 -12.42 -5.97 -6.12
N ALA A 111 -12.49 -6.84 -5.10
CA ALA A 111 -11.59 -7.98 -5.00
C ALA A 111 -11.65 -8.85 -6.28
N PRO A 112 -10.52 -9.08 -6.98
CA PRO A 112 -10.49 -10.01 -8.09
C PRO A 112 -10.97 -11.38 -7.60
N THR A 113 -11.79 -12.06 -8.40
CA THR A 113 -12.42 -13.34 -8.06
C THR A 113 -11.41 -14.48 -7.85
N SER A 114 -10.12 -14.23 -8.11
CA SER A 114 -9.03 -15.11 -7.72
C SER A 114 -8.62 -14.82 -6.28
N LYS A 115 -9.02 -15.73 -5.40
CA LYS A 115 -8.71 -15.74 -3.95
C LYS A 115 -7.27 -15.28 -3.69
N ILE A 116 -7.14 -14.06 -3.18
CA ILE A 116 -5.91 -13.61 -2.52
C ILE A 116 -5.69 -14.60 -1.36
N PRO A 117 -4.54 -15.28 -1.25
CA PRO A 117 -4.26 -16.08 -0.07
C PRO A 117 -4.08 -15.12 1.10
N THR A 118 -5.12 -14.95 1.90
CA THR A 118 -5.05 -14.33 3.22
C THR A 118 -4.24 -15.25 4.13
N HIS A 119 -2.93 -15.28 3.94
CA HIS A 119 -2.00 -15.93 4.86
C HIS A 119 -1.22 -14.89 5.66
N CYS A 120 -1.94 -13.92 6.23
CA CYS A 120 -1.52 -13.28 7.47
C CYS A 120 -2.06 -14.14 8.62
N LYS A 121 -1.43 -15.29 8.85
CA LYS A 121 -1.69 -16.12 10.02
C LYS A 121 -0.76 -15.62 11.13
N GLN A 122 -1.41 -15.11 12.17
CA GLN A 122 -0.90 -14.73 13.49
C GLN A 122 0.41 -15.42 13.89
N ILE A 123 1.42 -14.62 14.24
CA ILE A 123 2.55 -15.08 15.05
C ILE A 123 2.43 -14.37 16.40
N GLY A 124 2.36 -15.13 17.49
CA GLY A 124 2.62 -14.60 18.83
C GLY A 124 1.56 -14.82 19.90
N GLY A 125 0.80 -15.91 19.85
CA GLY A 125 0.07 -16.41 21.01
C GLY A 125 0.81 -17.61 21.63
N SER A 126 1.64 -17.37 22.63
CA SER A 126 2.03 -18.40 23.59
C SER A 126 2.46 -17.74 24.90
N GLU A 127 1.47 -17.52 25.76
CA GLU A 127 1.66 -17.39 27.20
C GLU A 127 2.11 -18.73 27.80
N SER A 128 3.20 -18.64 28.58
CA SER A 128 3.40 -19.22 29.91
C SER A 128 2.97 -20.66 30.26
N SER A 129 3.96 -21.34 30.87
CA SER A 129 3.89 -22.15 32.10
C SER A 129 4.04 -23.67 32.02
N ALA A 130 5.15 -24.11 32.62
CA ALA A 130 5.21 -25.08 33.73
C ALA A 130 5.48 -26.58 33.49
N LEU A 131 6.34 -27.08 34.39
CA LEU A 131 6.53 -28.45 34.90
C LEU A 131 7.32 -29.51 34.09
N GLY A 132 8.51 -29.81 34.60
CA GLY A 132 8.76 -31.09 35.28
C GLY A 132 9.37 -32.23 34.46
N ARG A 133 10.67 -32.46 34.63
CA ARG A 133 11.26 -33.66 35.25
C ARG A 133 12.77 -33.52 35.39
#